data_AF-A0A3M7Q698-F1
#
_entry.id   AF-A0A3M7Q698-F1
#
_cell.length_a   1.000
_cell.length_b   1.000
_cell.length_c   1.000
_cell.angle_alpha   90.00
_cell.angle_beta   90.00
_cell.angle_gamma   90.00
#
_symmetry.space_group_name_H-M   'P 1'
#
loop_
_entity.id
_entity.type
_entity.pdbx_description
1 polymer ?
#
loop_
_entity_poly.entity_id
_entity_poly.type
_entity_poly.pdbx_seq_one_letter_code
_entity_poly.pdbx_strand_id
1 'polypeptide(L)'
;SYICFIANFNQALRPFLGETIQTKEDIDKLTRQLESTITSTINGAKTTYSVKSYQTQVLPRNIVTLIKEKRKLQRHLLEDRSAETVRRINKLSEQIKKQVAENKQNKWREFCTGLNLHKTSDTVLWRKISSIENSNTLKPPRCPLLKVQEQLVTTPNEVANIFAEQLKQTFQPTNEPEFNETFKATVESATKQIFENPPNGHQLGKRKLDIILQGKRIKHDNKPKLLGLKLDKNLTFYDHIKEINAR
;
A
#
# COMPACT_ATOMS: atom_id res chain seq x y z
N SER A 1 16.04 -4.31 -10.13
CA SER A 1 15.98 -5.66 -10.72
C SER A 1 16.09 -5.65 -12.24
N TYR A 2 15.34 -4.81 -12.97
CA TYR A 2 15.37 -4.77 -14.45
C TYR A 2 16.74 -4.38 -15.04
N ILE A 3 17.44 -3.42 -14.42
CA ILE A 3 18.79 -2.99 -14.82
C ILE A 3 19.83 -4.12 -14.64
N CYS A 4 19.75 -4.90 -13.56
CA CYS A 4 20.62 -6.06 -13.35
C CYS A 4 20.34 -7.19 -14.34
N PHE A 5 19.08 -7.36 -14.77
CA PHE A 5 18.71 -8.36 -15.77
C PHE A 5 19.33 -8.02 -17.13
N ILE A 6 19.21 -6.76 -17.59
CA ILE A 6 19.78 -6.32 -18.86
C ILE A 6 21.32 -6.42 -18.83
N ALA A 7 21.97 -6.05 -17.72
CA ALA A 7 23.41 -6.16 -17.57
C ALA A 7 23.92 -7.61 -17.62
N ASN A 8 23.26 -8.54 -16.90
CA ASN A 8 23.62 -9.96 -16.93
C ASN A 8 23.33 -10.61 -18.28
N PHE A 9 22.23 -10.24 -18.93
CA PHE A 9 21.85 -10.79 -20.23
C PHE A 9 22.84 -10.37 -21.32
N ASN A 10 23.24 -9.10 -21.35
CA ASN A 10 24.25 -8.61 -22.28
C ASN A 10 25.63 -9.25 -22.04
N GLN A 11 25.99 -9.53 -20.78
CA GLN A 11 27.22 -10.24 -20.46
C GLN A 11 27.18 -11.71 -20.90
N ALA A 12 26.02 -12.36 -20.79
CA ALA A 12 25.80 -13.74 -21.20
C ALA A 12 25.82 -13.94 -22.73
N LEU A 13 25.50 -12.89 -23.51
CA LEU A 13 25.50 -12.93 -24.97
C LEU A 13 26.83 -12.56 -25.65
N ARG A 14 27.79 -11.99 -24.90
CA ARG A 14 29.13 -11.65 -25.40
C ARG A 14 29.89 -12.79 -26.10
N PRO A 15 29.81 -14.06 -25.67
CA PRO A 15 30.53 -15.16 -26.34
C PRO A 15 30.08 -15.40 -27.78
N PHE A 16 28.83 -15.03 -28.11
CA PHE A 16 28.22 -15.34 -29.41
C PHE A 16 28.47 -14.28 -30.48
N LEU A 17 29.04 -13.12 -30.13
CA LEU A 17 29.23 -11.99 -31.05
C LEU A 17 30.45 -12.14 -31.99
N GLY A 18 31.19 -13.26 -31.93
CA GLY A 18 32.41 -13.47 -32.72
C GLY A 18 32.59 -14.86 -33.33
N GLU A 19 31.58 -15.75 -33.24
CA GLU A 19 31.72 -17.11 -33.79
C GLU A 19 31.36 -17.14 -35.29
N THR A 20 32.31 -17.57 -36.12
CA THR A 20 32.10 -17.76 -37.56
C THR A 20 31.42 -19.09 -37.82
N ILE A 21 30.17 -19.04 -38.28
CA ILE A 21 29.37 -20.22 -38.62
C ILE A 21 29.82 -20.72 -40.01
N GLN A 22 30.40 -21.91 -40.08
CA GLN A 22 30.82 -22.52 -41.35
C GLN A 22 30.09 -23.81 -41.70
N THR A 23 29.59 -24.55 -40.70
CA THR A 23 28.89 -25.82 -40.93
C THR A 23 27.50 -25.88 -40.29
N LYS A 24 26.67 -26.83 -40.75
CA LYS A 24 25.32 -27.04 -40.20
C LYS A 24 25.38 -27.56 -38.76
N GLU A 25 26.38 -28.36 -38.40
CA GLU A 25 26.58 -28.80 -37.02
C GLU A 25 26.89 -27.63 -36.07
N ASP A 26 27.56 -26.58 -36.56
CA ASP A 26 27.85 -25.38 -35.76
C ASP A 26 26.57 -24.61 -35.39
N ILE A 27 25.58 -24.57 -36.30
CA ILE A 27 24.28 -23.94 -36.05
C ILE A 27 23.54 -24.67 -34.94
N ASP A 28 23.52 -26.01 -34.98
CA ASP A 28 22.84 -26.81 -33.98
C ASP A 28 23.52 -26.69 -32.60
N LYS A 29 24.85 -26.63 -32.58
CA LYS A 29 25.64 -26.45 -31.38
C LYS A 29 25.39 -25.07 -30.75
N LEU A 30 25.42 -24.01 -31.56
CA LEU A 30 25.12 -22.64 -31.15
C LEU A 30 23.70 -22.51 -30.60
N THR A 31 22.72 -23.12 -31.28
CA THR A 31 21.32 -23.10 -30.86
C THR A 31 21.16 -23.73 -29.48
N ARG A 32 21.76 -24.91 -29.25
CA ARG A 32 21.72 -25.57 -27.93
C ARG A 32 22.42 -24.76 -26.84
N GLN A 33 23.54 -24.11 -27.17
CA GLN A 33 24.27 -23.25 -26.23
C GLN A 33 23.47 -22.00 -25.87
N LEU A 34 22.78 -21.38 -26.83
CA LEU A 34 21.90 -20.25 -26.61
C LEU A 34 20.72 -20.62 -25.72
N GLU A 35 20.03 -21.74 -26.03
CA GLU A 35 18.91 -22.24 -25.25
C GLU A 35 19.31 -22.54 -23.80
N SER A 36 20.45 -23.19 -23.60
CA SER A 36 21.02 -23.46 -22.28
C SER A 36 21.31 -22.16 -21.51
N THR A 37 21.93 -21.18 -22.18
CA THR A 37 22.32 -19.90 -21.56
C THR A 37 21.10 -19.08 -21.16
N ILE A 38 20.08 -19.02 -22.02
CA ILE A 38 18.80 -18.35 -21.72
C ILE A 38 18.12 -19.04 -20.53
N THR A 39 18.03 -20.37 -20.54
CA THR A 39 17.38 -21.14 -19.48
C THR A 39 18.10 -20.97 -18.14
N SER A 40 19.44 -21.00 -18.15
CA SER A 40 20.27 -20.75 -16.96
C SER A 40 20.08 -19.33 -16.42
N THR A 41 20.10 -18.32 -17.29
CA THR A 41 19.93 -16.91 -16.91
C THR A 41 18.54 -16.65 -16.33
N ILE A 42 17.48 -17.21 -16.93
CA ILE A 42 16.12 -17.12 -16.42
C ILE A 42 16.01 -17.77 -15.05
N ASN A 43 16.61 -18.95 -14.86
CA ASN A 43 16.57 -19.65 -13.58
C ASN A 43 17.38 -18.92 -12.49
N GLY A 44 18.52 -18.30 -12.84
CA GLY A 44 19.29 -17.45 -11.93
C GLY A 44 18.62 -16.12 -11.59
N ALA A 45 17.80 -15.57 -12.49
CA ALA A 45 17.05 -14.34 -12.28
C ALA A 45 15.76 -14.53 -11.45
N LYS A 46 15.32 -15.77 -11.22
CA LYS A 46 14.18 -16.07 -10.36
C LYS A 46 14.56 -15.83 -8.90
N THR A 47 14.26 -14.64 -8.39
CA THR A 47 14.31 -14.38 -6.95
C THR A 47 13.14 -15.09 -6.26
N THR A 48 13.42 -16.25 -5.66
CA THR A 48 12.49 -16.88 -4.71
C THR A 48 12.57 -16.15 -3.38
N TYR A 49 11.64 -15.24 -3.14
CA TYR A 49 11.47 -14.67 -1.80
C TYR A 49 10.71 -15.67 -0.93
N SER A 50 11.32 -16.11 0.16
CA SER A 50 10.64 -16.87 1.21
C SER A 50 9.60 -15.96 1.87
N VAL A 51 8.34 -16.07 1.42
CA VAL A 51 7.22 -15.40 2.09
C VAL A 51 7.03 -16.07 3.43
N LYS A 52 7.37 -15.37 4.52
CA LYS A 52 7.02 -15.82 5.87
C LYS A 52 5.50 -15.96 5.92
N SER A 53 5.02 -17.20 6.04
CA SER A 53 3.61 -17.47 6.31
C SER A 53 3.32 -16.91 7.70
N TYR A 54 2.70 -15.74 7.75
CA TYR A 54 2.19 -15.21 9.00
C TYR A 54 1.12 -16.19 9.47
N GLN A 55 1.33 -16.84 10.62
CA GLN A 55 0.27 -17.55 11.33
C GLN A 55 -0.82 -16.53 11.64
N THR A 56 -1.81 -16.46 10.76
CA THR A 56 -3.03 -15.70 11.01
C THR A 56 -3.65 -16.28 12.27
N GLN A 57 -4.14 -15.41 13.16
CA GLN A 57 -4.77 -15.84 14.40
C GLN A 57 -5.84 -16.88 14.08
N VAL A 58 -5.57 -18.14 14.44
CA VAL A 58 -6.47 -19.25 14.13
C VAL A 58 -7.70 -19.07 15.02
N LEU A 59 -8.81 -18.69 14.38
CA LEU A 59 -10.11 -18.67 15.02
C LEU A 59 -10.59 -20.12 15.23
N PRO A 60 -11.25 -20.42 16.36
CA PRO A 60 -11.92 -21.69 16.56
C PRO A 60 -12.84 -22.07 15.39
N ARG A 61 -12.90 -23.37 15.06
CA ARG A 61 -13.65 -23.88 13.89
C ARG A 61 -15.12 -23.46 13.90
N ASN A 62 -15.75 -23.43 15.06
CA ASN A 62 -17.14 -22.97 15.26
C ASN A 62 -17.36 -21.50 14.87
N ILE A 63 -16.39 -20.61 15.11
CA ILE A 63 -16.51 -19.20 14.68
C ILE A 63 -16.35 -19.12 13.16
N VAL A 64 -15.44 -19.92 12.60
CA VAL A 64 -15.20 -19.96 11.16
C VAL A 64 -16.43 -20.48 10.40
N THR A 65 -17.13 -21.48 10.92
CA THR A 65 -18.38 -21.99 10.31
C THR A 65 -19.45 -20.90 10.28
N LEU A 66 -19.66 -20.16 11.38
CA LEU A 66 -20.60 -19.03 11.41
C LEU A 66 -20.22 -17.92 10.42
N ILE A 67 -18.93 -17.63 10.25
CA ILE A 67 -18.46 -16.65 9.25
C ILE A 67 -18.78 -17.15 7.83
N LYS A 68 -18.58 -18.43 7.54
CA LYS A 68 -18.92 -19.02 6.24
C LYS A 68 -20.42 -18.94 5.96
N GLU A 69 -21.25 -19.24 6.96
CA GLU A 69 -22.72 -19.13 6.87
C GLU A 69 -23.16 -17.68 6.61
N LYS A 70 -22.60 -16.72 7.35
CA LYS A 70 -22.86 -15.30 7.11
C LYS A 70 -22.52 -14.89 5.67
N ARG A 71 -21.37 -15.33 5.15
CA ARG A 71 -20.97 -15.06 3.75
C ARG A 71 -21.91 -15.73 2.74
N LYS A 72 -22.48 -16.89 3.06
CA LYS A 72 -23.49 -17.54 2.22
C LYS A 72 -24.78 -16.72 2.17
N LEU A 73 -25.28 -16.27 3.32
CA LEU A 73 -26.47 -15.42 3.39
C LEU A 73 -26.24 -14.04 2.74
N GLN A 74 -25.05 -13.46 2.85
CA GLN A 74 -24.72 -12.21 2.15
C GLN A 74 -24.79 -12.34 0.63
N ARG A 75 -24.46 -13.52 0.08
CA ARG A 75 -24.64 -13.79 -1.35
C ARG A 75 -26.12 -13.89 -1.72
N HIS A 76 -26.91 -14.65 -0.95
CA HIS A 76 -28.36 -14.73 -1.16
C HIS A 76 -29.08 -13.38 -1.00
N LEU A 77 -28.60 -12.50 -0.11
CA LEU A 77 -29.17 -11.15 0.05
C LEU A 77 -29.05 -10.32 -1.24
N LEU A 78 -28.00 -10.53 -2.04
CA LEU A 78 -27.83 -9.82 -3.31
C LEU A 78 -28.86 -10.27 -4.36
N GLU A 79 -29.33 -11.51 -4.27
CA GLU A 79 -30.29 -12.14 -5.18
C GLU A 79 -31.74 -11.80 -4.80
N ASP A 80 -32.14 -12.06 -3.55
CA ASP A 80 -33.54 -12.04 -3.11
C ASP A 80 -33.92 -10.73 -2.36
N ARG A 81 -32.93 -9.96 -1.87
CA ARG A 81 -33.11 -8.70 -1.11
C ARG A 81 -34.18 -8.74 0.00
N SER A 82 -34.44 -9.90 0.57
CA SER A 82 -35.47 -10.08 1.60
C SER A 82 -35.05 -9.55 2.97
N ALA A 83 -36.00 -8.92 3.68
CA ALA A 83 -35.79 -8.41 5.03
C ALA A 83 -35.47 -9.52 6.04
N GLU A 84 -35.99 -10.74 5.81
CA GLU A 84 -35.68 -11.91 6.63
C GLU A 84 -34.20 -12.30 6.53
N THR A 85 -33.62 -12.26 5.33
CA THR A 85 -32.20 -12.54 5.11
C THR A 85 -31.32 -11.52 5.85
N VAL A 86 -31.71 -10.24 5.86
CA VAL A 86 -31.02 -9.20 6.65
C VAL A 86 -31.07 -9.50 8.15
N ARG A 87 -32.24 -9.87 8.68
CA ARG A 87 -32.39 -10.25 10.10
C ARG A 87 -31.49 -11.42 10.47
N ARG A 88 -31.43 -12.46 9.63
CA ARG A 88 -30.56 -13.62 9.83
C ARG A 88 -29.07 -13.24 9.81
N ILE A 89 -28.64 -12.37 8.89
CA ILE A 89 -27.26 -11.85 8.83
C ILE A 89 -26.90 -11.05 10.09
N ASN A 90 -27.81 -10.22 10.59
CA ASN A 90 -27.58 -9.44 11.81
C ASN A 90 -27.48 -10.36 13.02
N LYS A 91 -28.36 -11.36 13.14
CA LYS A 91 -28.28 -12.38 14.20
C LYS A 91 -26.94 -13.12 14.18
N LEU A 92 -26.49 -13.58 13.01
CA LEU A 92 -25.17 -14.21 12.87
C LEU A 92 -24.04 -13.25 13.21
N SER A 93 -24.16 -11.97 12.86
CA SER A 93 -23.14 -10.97 13.15
C SER A 93 -22.98 -10.76 14.66
N GLU A 94 -24.07 -10.67 15.41
CA GLU A 94 -24.04 -10.57 16.87
C GLU A 94 -23.52 -11.86 17.52
N GLN A 95 -23.92 -13.03 17.02
CA GLN A 95 -23.38 -14.31 17.48
C GLN A 95 -21.87 -14.42 17.26
N ILE A 96 -21.37 -14.02 16.09
CA ILE A 96 -19.92 -14.01 15.80
C ILE A 96 -19.21 -13.03 16.73
N LYS A 97 -19.72 -11.81 16.92
CA LYS A 97 -19.13 -10.83 17.85
C LYS A 97 -19.02 -11.41 19.26
N LYS A 98 -20.11 -12.01 19.76
CA LYS A 98 -20.17 -12.63 21.09
C LYS A 98 -19.13 -13.75 21.22
N GLN A 99 -19.10 -14.72 20.29
CA GLN A 99 -18.16 -15.83 20.37
C GLN A 99 -16.70 -15.39 20.21
N VAL A 100 -16.42 -14.36 19.39
CA VAL A 100 -15.07 -13.79 19.28
C VAL A 100 -14.65 -13.11 20.57
N ALA A 101 -15.54 -12.36 21.21
CA ALA A 101 -15.29 -11.72 22.50
C ALA A 101 -15.04 -12.76 23.60
N GLU A 102 -15.89 -13.79 23.69
CA GLU A 102 -15.72 -14.90 24.62
C GLU A 102 -14.40 -15.64 24.40
N ASN A 103 -14.05 -15.95 23.15
CA ASN A 103 -12.78 -16.62 22.84
C ASN A 103 -11.57 -15.75 23.21
N LYS A 104 -11.62 -14.43 22.99
CA LYS A 104 -10.57 -13.50 23.44
C LYS A 104 -10.47 -13.48 24.96
N GLN A 105 -11.62 -13.42 25.64
CA GLN A 105 -11.67 -13.42 27.10
C GLN A 105 -11.15 -14.73 27.68
N ASN A 106 -11.46 -15.87 27.08
CA ASN A 106 -10.96 -17.18 27.51
C ASN A 106 -9.45 -17.29 27.32
N LYS A 107 -8.93 -16.86 26.16
CA LYS A 107 -7.46 -16.78 25.95
C LYS A 107 -6.77 -15.85 26.95
N TRP A 108 -7.42 -14.75 27.31
CA TRP A 108 -6.91 -13.84 28.32
C TRP A 108 -6.92 -14.49 29.71
N ARG A 109 -8.01 -15.17 30.06
CA ARG A 109 -8.14 -15.91 31.31
C ARG A 109 -7.09 -17.00 31.42
N GLU A 110 -6.93 -17.83 30.39
CA GLU A 110 -5.89 -18.86 30.29
C GLU A 110 -4.50 -18.27 30.49
N PHE A 111 -4.24 -17.13 29.84
CA PHE A 111 -2.98 -16.42 30.02
C PHE A 111 -2.79 -15.96 31.47
N CYS A 112 -3.77 -15.30 32.08
CA CYS A 112 -3.72 -14.85 33.47
C CYS A 112 -3.55 -16.00 34.46
N THR A 113 -4.23 -17.13 34.27
CA THR A 113 -4.07 -18.32 35.12
C THR A 113 -2.69 -18.95 34.95
N GLY A 114 -2.11 -18.88 33.75
CA GLY A 114 -0.76 -19.36 33.46
C GLY A 114 0.36 -18.49 34.04
N LEU A 115 0.08 -17.22 34.40
CA LEU A 115 1.06 -16.30 34.97
C LEU A 115 1.72 -16.83 36.24
N ASN A 116 0.99 -17.60 37.05
CA ASN A 116 1.51 -18.18 38.29
C ASN A 116 2.58 -19.26 38.06
N LEU A 117 2.70 -19.80 36.83
CA LEU A 117 3.71 -20.78 36.46
C LEU A 117 4.96 -20.16 35.79
N HIS A 118 4.91 -18.88 35.41
CA HIS A 118 6.01 -18.22 34.71
C HIS A 118 7.03 -17.66 35.71
N LYS A 119 8.32 -17.95 35.50
CA LYS A 119 9.43 -17.32 36.27
C LYS A 119 9.64 -15.89 35.77
N THR A 120 10.14 -15.02 36.64
CA THR A 120 10.36 -13.57 36.41
C THR A 120 11.25 -13.24 35.18
N SER A 121 12.03 -14.21 34.71
CA SER A 121 12.90 -14.13 33.52
C SER A 121 12.23 -14.54 32.21
N ASP A 122 10.92 -14.80 32.18
CA ASP A 122 10.25 -15.26 30.96
C ASP A 122 10.09 -14.14 29.92
N THR A 123 10.87 -14.23 28.86
CA THR A 123 10.82 -13.29 27.73
C THR A 123 9.45 -13.24 27.03
N VAL A 124 8.64 -14.29 27.15
CA VAL A 124 7.28 -14.35 26.57
C VAL A 124 6.32 -13.45 27.36
N LEU A 125 6.47 -13.43 28.69
CA LEU A 125 5.69 -12.59 29.58
C LEU A 125 5.99 -11.11 29.33
N TRP A 126 7.26 -10.73 29.34
CA TRP A 126 7.68 -9.34 29.08
C TRP A 126 7.26 -8.85 27.69
N ARG A 127 7.37 -9.69 26.64
CA ARG A 127 6.85 -9.33 25.31
C ARG A 127 5.35 -9.04 25.31
N LYS A 128 4.56 -9.79 26.07
CA LYS A 128 3.11 -9.55 26.19
C LYS A 128 2.81 -8.29 27.01
N ILE A 129 3.50 -8.08 28.12
CA ILE A 129 3.38 -6.86 28.95
C ILE A 129 3.71 -5.62 28.11
N SER A 130 4.87 -5.61 27.45
CA SER A 130 5.24 -4.52 26.56
C SER A 130 4.27 -4.36 25.39
N SER A 131 3.66 -5.43 24.88
CA SER A 131 2.63 -5.30 23.84
C SER A 131 1.34 -4.66 24.35
N ILE A 132 0.99 -4.81 25.63
CA ILE A 132 -0.17 -4.20 26.26
C ILE A 132 0.11 -2.72 26.53
N GLU A 133 1.27 -2.40 27.11
CA GLU A 133 1.70 -1.03 27.35
C GLU A 133 1.80 -0.23 26.04
N ASN A 134 2.34 -0.86 24.99
CA ASN A 134 2.49 -0.23 23.68
C ASN A 134 1.28 -0.39 22.75
N SER A 135 0.13 -0.92 23.21
CA SER A 135 -1.05 -1.03 22.35
C SER A 135 -1.75 0.30 22.11
N ASN A 136 -1.59 1.25 23.05
CA ASN A 136 -2.23 2.56 23.03
C ASN A 136 -1.28 3.70 22.65
N THR A 137 0.01 3.41 22.49
CA THR A 137 0.97 4.41 22.02
C THR A 137 0.93 4.44 20.49
N LEU A 138 0.75 5.64 19.93
CA LEU A 138 1.00 5.87 18.51
C LEU A 138 2.46 5.52 18.26
N LYS A 139 2.70 4.36 17.64
CA LYS A 139 4.06 3.98 17.25
C LYS A 139 4.58 5.11 16.36
N PRO A 140 5.80 5.63 16.63
CA PRO A 140 6.38 6.63 15.76
C PRO A 140 6.38 6.09 14.33
N PRO A 141 6.09 6.94 13.32
CA PRO A 141 6.10 6.51 11.94
C PRO A 141 7.44 5.83 11.66
N ARG A 142 7.39 4.64 11.06
CA ARG A 142 8.60 3.90 10.70
C ARG A 142 9.27 4.67 9.57
N CYS A 143 10.21 5.54 9.92
CA CYS A 143 10.97 6.30 8.94
C CYS A 143 11.86 5.34 8.14
N PRO A 144 11.88 5.46 6.80
CA PRO A 144 12.85 4.75 5.99
C PRO A 144 14.26 5.22 6.41
N LEU A 145 15.19 4.27 6.57
CA LEU A 145 16.59 4.62 6.80
C LEU A 145 17.15 5.22 5.51
N LEU A 146 17.50 6.50 5.54
CA LEU A 146 18.24 7.14 4.45
C LEU A 146 19.74 7.10 4.77
N LYS A 147 20.53 6.63 3.81
CA LYS A 147 21.99 6.67 3.86
C LYS A 147 22.46 7.84 3.01
N VAL A 148 23.00 8.88 3.63
CA VAL A 148 23.62 10.02 2.96
C VAL A 148 25.07 10.09 3.42
N GLN A 149 26.03 10.06 2.49
CA GLN A 149 27.47 10.17 2.77
C GLN A 149 27.94 9.23 3.90
N GLU A 150 27.57 7.96 3.80
CA GLU A 150 27.91 6.90 4.77
C GLU A 150 27.31 7.00 6.18
N GLN A 151 26.59 8.08 6.51
CA GLN A 151 25.87 8.21 7.76
C GLN A 151 24.40 7.80 7.63
N LEU A 152 23.89 7.12 8.67
CA LEU A 152 22.50 6.68 8.77
C LEU A 152 21.67 7.77 9.45
N VAL A 153 20.81 8.43 8.69
CA VAL A 153 19.91 9.45 9.22
C VAL A 153 18.62 8.75 9.68
N THR A 154 18.35 8.82 10.98
CA THR A 154 17.22 8.11 11.62
C THR A 154 16.13 9.07 12.12
N THR A 155 16.43 10.36 12.20
CA THR A 155 15.50 11.38 12.69
C THR A 155 14.44 11.71 11.63
N PRO A 156 13.14 11.65 11.94
CA PRO A 156 12.06 11.89 10.97
C PRO A 156 12.17 13.24 10.23
N ASN A 157 12.53 14.30 10.96
CA ASN A 157 12.66 15.65 10.40
C ASN A 157 13.84 15.77 9.43
N GLU A 158 14.97 15.14 9.76
CA GLU A 158 16.16 15.16 8.90
C GLU A 158 15.92 14.34 7.62
N VAL A 159 15.26 13.19 7.74
CA VAL A 159 14.82 12.38 6.59
C VAL A 159 13.92 13.20 5.65
N ALA A 160 12.96 13.94 6.21
CA ALA A 160 12.06 14.79 5.43
C ALA A 160 12.81 15.92 4.71
N ASN A 161 13.74 16.58 5.39
CA ASN A 161 14.54 17.68 4.82
C ASN A 161 15.46 17.19 3.70
N ILE A 162 16.16 16.08 3.92
CA ILE A 162 17.04 15.46 2.91
C ILE A 162 16.22 15.06 1.68
N PHE A 163 15.06 14.45 1.89
CA PHE A 163 14.18 14.06 0.80
C PHE A 163 13.67 15.28 0.01
N ALA A 164 13.30 16.36 0.70
CA ALA A 164 12.87 17.61 0.07
C ALA A 164 14.00 18.22 -0.79
N GLU A 165 15.23 18.25 -0.30
CA GLU A 165 16.39 18.74 -1.07
C GLU A 165 16.68 17.86 -2.30
N GLN A 166 16.58 16.54 -2.17
CA GLN A 166 16.75 15.64 -3.32
C GLN A 166 15.68 15.86 -4.39
N LEU A 167 14.42 16.07 -3.99
CA LEU A 167 13.35 16.42 -4.93
C LEU A 167 13.63 17.76 -5.62
N LYS A 168 14.05 18.77 -4.86
CA LYS A 168 14.42 20.07 -5.42
C LYS A 168 15.55 19.98 -6.44
N GLN A 169 16.55 19.13 -6.19
CA GLN A 169 17.64 18.87 -7.14
C GLN A 169 17.18 18.09 -8.38
N THR A 170 16.31 17.11 -8.20
CA THR A 170 15.81 16.26 -9.31
C THR A 170 14.87 17.02 -10.24
N PHE A 171 14.04 17.90 -9.66
CA PHE A 171 13.03 18.68 -10.37
C PHE A 171 13.45 20.14 -10.55
N GLN A 172 14.74 20.38 -10.82
CA GLN A 172 15.15 21.70 -11.28
C GLN A 172 14.54 21.97 -12.66
N PRO A 173 14.03 23.19 -12.90
CA PRO A 173 13.57 23.55 -14.23
C PRO A 173 14.78 23.48 -15.17
N THR A 174 14.73 22.56 -16.14
CA THR A 174 15.68 22.59 -17.24
C THR A 174 15.42 23.89 -18.01
N ASN A 175 16.44 24.74 -18.14
CA ASN A 175 16.40 25.96 -18.96
C ASN A 175 16.40 25.57 -20.45
N GLU A 176 15.40 24.80 -20.86
CA GLU A 176 15.14 24.57 -22.28
C GLU A 176 14.40 25.79 -22.82
N PRO A 177 14.80 26.31 -24.00
CA PRO A 177 14.21 27.51 -24.59
C PRO A 177 12.70 27.38 -24.88
N GLU A 178 12.17 26.16 -24.82
CA GLU A 178 10.75 25.83 -25.02
C GLU A 178 9.91 26.00 -23.74
N PHE A 179 10.53 26.00 -22.54
CA PHE A 179 9.86 26.11 -21.23
C PHE A 179 10.25 27.39 -20.48
N ASN A 180 10.34 28.51 -21.22
CA ASN A 180 10.70 29.81 -20.66
C ASN A 180 9.58 30.43 -19.78
N GLU A 181 9.96 31.41 -18.97
CA GLU A 181 9.04 32.14 -18.08
C GLU A 181 7.89 32.82 -18.84
N THR A 182 8.14 33.24 -20.09
CA THR A 182 7.13 33.76 -21.01
C THR A 182 6.08 32.71 -21.37
N PHE A 183 6.51 31.47 -21.67
CA PHE A 183 5.61 30.35 -21.96
C PHE A 183 4.77 29.98 -20.73
N LYS A 184 5.39 29.96 -19.55
CA LYS A 184 4.69 29.78 -18.28
C LYS A 184 3.60 30.83 -18.08
N ALA A 185 3.91 32.11 -18.28
CA ALA A 185 2.93 33.20 -18.16
C ALA A 185 1.79 33.09 -19.20
N THR A 186 2.09 32.62 -20.42
CA THR A 186 1.07 32.35 -21.44
C THR A 186 0.14 31.21 -21.03
N VAL A 187 0.68 30.09 -20.52
CA VAL A 187 -0.12 28.94 -20.07
C VAL A 187 -0.96 29.29 -18.84
N GLU A 188 -0.42 30.04 -17.88
CA GLU A 188 -1.15 30.50 -16.71
C GLU A 188 -2.27 31.49 -17.08
N SER A 189 -2.04 32.36 -18.06
CA SER A 189 -3.07 33.28 -18.56
C SER A 189 -4.14 32.54 -19.35
N ALA A 190 -3.76 31.58 -20.20
CA ALA A 190 -4.69 30.75 -20.97
C ALA A 190 -5.56 29.88 -20.04
N THR A 191 -4.96 29.27 -19.01
CA THR A 191 -5.72 28.48 -18.03
C THR A 191 -6.69 29.36 -17.24
N LYS A 192 -6.28 30.55 -16.76
CA LYS A 192 -7.19 31.52 -16.13
C LYS A 192 -8.34 31.91 -17.04
N GLN A 193 -8.07 32.21 -18.31
CA GLN A 193 -9.11 32.53 -19.29
C GLN A 193 -10.06 31.35 -19.56
N ILE A 194 -9.59 30.10 -19.54
CA ILE A 194 -10.45 28.92 -19.67
C ILE A 194 -11.37 28.75 -18.44
N PHE A 195 -10.89 29.09 -17.24
CA PHE A 195 -11.71 29.06 -16.03
C PHE A 195 -12.70 30.23 -15.94
N GLU A 196 -12.31 31.41 -16.42
CA GLU A 196 -13.15 32.62 -16.42
C GLU A 196 -14.17 32.62 -17.56
N ASN A 197 -13.76 32.17 -18.75
CA ASN A 197 -14.56 32.11 -19.97
C ASN A 197 -14.40 30.74 -20.66
N PRO A 198 -15.11 29.70 -20.18
CA PRO A 198 -15.04 28.37 -20.80
C PRO A 198 -15.58 28.43 -22.24
N PRO A 199 -14.84 27.94 -23.24
CA PRO A 199 -15.29 27.98 -24.62
C PRO A 199 -16.50 27.06 -24.81
N ASN A 200 -17.59 27.62 -25.34
CA ASN A 200 -18.84 26.98 -25.78
C ASN A 200 -19.54 26.08 -24.76
N GLY A 201 -20.58 26.63 -24.10
CA GLY A 201 -21.85 25.95 -23.83
C GLY A 201 -21.86 24.73 -22.91
N HIS A 202 -20.72 24.20 -22.51
CA HIS A 202 -20.64 23.31 -21.37
C HIS A 202 -20.55 24.19 -20.14
N GLN A 203 -21.70 24.46 -19.54
CA GLN A 203 -21.75 24.45 -18.08
C GLN A 203 -20.89 23.26 -17.67
N LEU A 204 -19.78 23.49 -16.95
CA LEU A 204 -19.16 22.47 -16.13
C LEU A 204 -20.17 22.16 -15.02
N GLY A 205 -21.35 21.64 -15.40
CA GLY A 205 -22.34 21.09 -14.52
C GLY A 205 -21.58 20.02 -13.79
N LYS A 206 -21.28 20.30 -12.51
CA LYS A 206 -20.46 19.53 -11.58
C LYS A 206 -20.32 18.11 -12.11
N ARG A 207 -19.27 17.84 -12.89
CA ARG A 207 -19.08 16.49 -13.44
C ARG A 207 -19.01 15.62 -12.20
N LYS A 208 -19.98 14.72 -12.07
CA LYS A 208 -20.06 13.82 -10.91
C LYS A 208 -18.86 12.90 -11.01
N LEU A 209 -17.76 13.31 -10.38
CA LEU A 209 -16.49 12.60 -10.43
C LEU A 209 -16.63 11.31 -9.63
N ASP A 210 -16.92 10.18 -10.24
CA ASP A 210 -17.04 8.95 -9.47
C ASP A 210 -15.65 8.45 -9.04
N ILE A 211 -15.26 8.76 -7.81
CA ILE A 211 -14.03 8.24 -7.22
C ILE A 211 -14.29 6.78 -6.84
N ILE A 212 -13.63 5.86 -7.53
CA ILE A 212 -13.69 4.42 -7.25
C ILE A 212 -12.39 4.04 -6.55
N LEU A 213 -12.48 3.66 -5.27
CA LEU A 213 -11.35 3.13 -4.50
C LEU A 213 -11.61 1.65 -4.21
N GLN A 214 -10.72 0.76 -4.67
CA GLN A 214 -10.83 -0.70 -4.48
C GLN A 214 -12.21 -1.27 -4.89
N GLY A 215 -12.76 -0.78 -6.01
CA GLY A 215 -14.05 -1.23 -6.53
C GLY A 215 -15.29 -0.68 -5.81
N LYS A 216 -15.13 0.23 -4.83
CA LYS A 216 -16.25 0.93 -4.19
C LYS A 216 -16.30 2.39 -4.61
N ARG A 217 -17.48 2.83 -5.07
CA ARG A 217 -17.78 4.22 -5.43
C ARG A 217 -17.94 5.06 -4.16
N ILE A 218 -17.13 6.09 -4.01
CA ILE A 218 -17.20 7.05 -2.90
C ILE A 218 -18.17 8.17 -3.31
N LYS A 219 -19.18 8.44 -2.48
CA LYS A 219 -20.11 9.55 -2.72
C LYS A 219 -19.45 10.87 -2.34
N HIS A 220 -19.59 11.87 -3.19
CA HIS A 220 -19.32 13.29 -2.89
C HIS A 220 -20.36 13.87 -1.96
N ASP A 221 -20.49 13.33 -0.74
CA ASP A 221 -21.10 14.11 0.31
C ASP A 221 -20.04 15.07 0.83
N ASN A 222 -20.38 16.36 0.96
CA ASN A 222 -19.53 17.49 1.40
C ASN A 222 -18.98 17.36 2.84
N LYS A 223 -18.81 16.13 3.33
CA LYS A 223 -18.28 15.83 4.66
C LYS A 223 -17.31 14.67 4.51
N PRO A 224 -15.99 14.91 4.55
CA PRO A 224 -15.01 13.83 4.60
C PRO A 224 -15.02 13.17 5.98
N LYS A 225 -16.13 12.52 6.37
CA LYS A 225 -16.19 11.67 7.56
C LYS A 225 -15.22 10.49 7.46
N LEU A 226 -14.83 10.12 6.25
CA LEU A 226 -13.94 8.99 5.95
C LEU A 226 -12.46 9.28 6.22
N LEU A 227 -12.06 10.54 6.50
CA LEU A 227 -10.67 10.92 6.76
C LEU A 227 -10.41 11.31 8.22
N GLY A 228 -11.41 11.21 9.12
CA GLY A 228 -11.27 11.67 10.51
C GLY A 228 -11.19 13.19 10.66
N LEU A 229 -11.32 13.95 9.57
CA LEU A 229 -11.27 15.41 9.54
C LEU A 229 -12.68 15.98 9.80
N LYS A 230 -12.87 16.63 10.95
CA LYS A 230 -14.04 17.47 11.21
C LYS A 230 -13.80 18.85 10.60
N LEU A 231 -14.26 19.06 9.38
CA LEU A 231 -14.29 20.40 8.79
C LEU A 231 -15.47 21.18 9.37
N ASP A 232 -15.16 22.26 10.07
CA ASP A 232 -16.10 23.25 10.56
C ASP A 232 -16.56 24.13 9.40
N LYS A 233 -17.83 24.50 9.37
CA LYS A 233 -18.43 25.25 8.26
C LYS A 233 -18.04 26.72 8.24
N ASN A 234 -17.55 27.21 9.37
CA ASN A 234 -17.24 28.63 9.58
C ASN A 234 -15.76 28.95 9.34
N LEU A 235 -14.92 27.94 9.11
CA LEU A 235 -13.50 28.10 8.83
C LEU A 235 -13.20 27.79 7.37
N THR A 236 -12.24 28.53 6.81
CA THR A 236 -11.74 28.21 5.49
C THR A 236 -10.86 26.96 5.55
N PHE A 237 -10.73 26.27 4.42
CA PHE A 237 -9.89 25.07 4.32
C PHE A 237 -8.43 25.33 4.73
N TYR A 238 -7.93 26.54 4.46
CA TYR A 238 -6.59 26.96 4.85
C TYR A 238 -6.44 27.09 6.38
N ASP A 239 -7.46 27.61 7.06
CA ASP A 239 -7.47 27.75 8.51
C ASP A 239 -7.55 26.39 9.21
N HIS A 240 -8.29 25.43 8.63
CA HIS A 240 -8.30 24.04 9.09
C HIS A 240 -6.91 23.39 9.04
N ILE A 241 -6.15 23.62 7.97
CA ILE A 241 -4.80 23.07 7.85
C ILE A 241 -3.84 23.71 8.86
N LYS A 242 -3.97 25.02 9.11
CA LYS A 242 -3.20 25.70 10.17
C LYS A 242 -3.52 25.15 11.56
N GLU A 243 -4.79 24.92 11.87
CA GLU A 243 -5.21 24.42 13.18
C GLU A 243 -4.76 22.97 13.42
N ILE A 244 -4.69 22.15 12.35
CA ILE A 244 -4.17 20.77 12.42
C ILE A 244 -2.66 20.77 12.63
N ASN A 245 -1.91 21.67 11.98
CA ASN A 245 -0.45 21.75 12.12
C ASN A 245 0.00 22.39 13.45
N ALA A 246 -0.92 23.06 14.16
CA ALA A 246 -0.67 23.66 15.47
C ALA A 246 -0.94 22.69 16.65
N ARG A 247 -1.47 21.49 16.38
CA ARG A 247 -1.71 20.43 17.38
C ARG A 247 -0.68 19.32 17.25
#